data_AF-A0A8J7IRQ6-F1
#
_entry.id   AF-A0A8J7IRQ6-F1
#
_cell.length_a   1.000
_cell.length_b   1.000
_cell.length_c   1.000
_cell.angle_alpha   90.00
_cell.angle_beta   90.00
_cell.angle_gamma   90.00
#
_symmetry.space_group_name_H-M   'P 1'
#
loop_
_entity.id
_entity.type
_entity.pdbx_description
1 polymer ?
#
loop_
_entity_poly.entity_id
_entity_poly.type
_entity_poly.pdbx_seq_one_letter_code
_entity_poly.pdbx_strand_id
1 'polypeptide(L)' 'MAATYLLMIAVGIALVAWGLPASHRLKRPLDIVAALMVLVGISVALLGTLLFMAPNFFKS' A
#
# COMPACT_ATOMS: atom_id res chain seq x y z
N MET A 1 13.72 8.66 10.31
CA MET A 1 12.48 7.93 10.70
C MET A 1 11.27 8.42 9.92
N ALA A 2 10.95 9.73 9.93
CA ALA A 2 9.81 10.27 9.18
C ALA A 2 9.88 10.02 7.65
N ALA A 3 11.06 10.12 7.03
CA ALA A 3 11.25 9.88 5.60
C ALA A 3 10.89 8.44 5.17
N THR A 4 11.12 7.45 6.03
CA THR A 4 10.79 6.05 5.76
C THR A 4 9.28 5.82 5.73
N TYR A 5 8.53 6.50 6.60
CA TYR A 5 7.08 6.43 6.62
C TYR A 5 6.44 7.14 5.42
N LEU A 6 6.99 8.29 5.02
CA LEU A 6 6.58 8.96 3.79
C LEU A 6 6.82 8.10 2.54
N LEU A 7 7.95 7.38 2.48
CA LEU A 7 8.20 6.41 1.41
C LEU A 7 7.21 5.25 1.43
N MET A 8 6.87 4.69 2.61
CA MET A 8 5.83 3.65 2.70
C MET A 8 4.46 4.14 2.20
N ILE A 9 4.07 5.36 2.55
CA ILE A 9 2.82 5.97 2.07
C ILE A 9 2.86 6.12 0.54
N ALA A 10 3.94 6.68 -0.01
CA ALA A 10 4.09 6.88 -1.44
C ALA A 10 4.09 5.55 -2.23
N VAL A 11 4.79 4.53 -1.73
CA VAL A 11 4.83 3.19 -2.34
C VAL A 11 3.46 2.52 -2.28
N GLY A 12 2.75 2.64 -1.15
CA GLY A 12 1.39 2.12 -1.00
C GLY A 12 0.40 2.76 -1.99
N ILE A 13 0.45 4.09 -2.14
CA ILE A 13 -0.39 4.81 -3.11
C ILE A 13 -0.03 4.40 -4.55
N ALA A 14 1.27 4.28 -4.88
CA ALA A 14 1.70 3.87 -6.21
C ALA A 14 1.22 2.44 -6.55
N LEU A 15 1.26 1.52 -5.58
CA LEU A 15 0.74 0.16 -5.73
C LEU A 15 -0.78 0.13 -5.95
N VAL A 16 -1.54 0.98 -5.24
CA VAL A 16 -3.00 1.09 -5.44
C VAL A 16 -3.32 1.70 -6.81
N ALA A 17 -2.63 2.79 -7.16
CA ALA A 17 -2.82 3.49 -8.44
C ALA A 17 -2.45 2.61 -9.65
N TRP A 18 -1.48 1.70 -9.50
CA TRP A 18 -1.12 0.72 -10.54
C TRP A 18 -2.02 -0.52 -10.52
N GLY A 19 -2.36 -1.01 -9.33
CA GLY A 19 -3.13 -2.24 -9.13
C GLY A 19 -4.59 -2.12 -9.60
N LEU A 20 -5.22 -0.95 -9.43
CA LEU A 20 -6.58 -0.70 -9.95
C LEU A 20 -6.69 -0.88 -11.48
N PRO A 21 -5.92 -0.15 -12.31
CA PRO A 21 -5.97 -0.32 -13.77
C PRO A 21 -5.43 -1.67 -14.21
N ALA A 22 -4.48 -2.26 -13.49
CA ALA A 22 -3.99 -3.61 -13.76
C ALA A 22 -5.08 -4.67 -13.57
N SER A 23 -5.86 -4.61 -12.48
CA SER A 23 -6.99 -5.54 -12.26
C SER A 23 -8.01 -5.48 -13.40
N HIS A 24 -8.30 -4.27 -13.89
CA HIS A 24 -9.27 -4.07 -14.96
C HIS A 24 -8.77 -4.54 -16.34
N ARG A 25 -7.45 -4.50 -16.58
CA ARG A 25 -6.85 -4.87 -17.88
C ARG A 25 -6.35 -6.31 -17.95
N LEU A 26 -6.07 -6.97 -16.83
CA LEU A 26 -5.51 -8.32 -16.82
C LEU A 26 -6.62 -9.38 -16.83
N LYS A 27 -6.53 -10.32 -17.76
CA LYS A 27 -7.43 -11.49 -17.83
C LYS A 27 -7.11 -12.47 -16.69
N ARG A 28 -8.14 -13.17 -16.20
CA ARG A 28 -8.00 -14.23 -15.18
C ARG A 28 -6.87 -15.20 -15.55
N PRO A 29 -6.00 -15.61 -14.61
CA PRO A 29 -6.10 -15.44 -13.15
C PRO A 29 -5.32 -14.24 -12.57
N LEU A 30 -4.65 -13.43 -13.40
CA LEU A 30 -3.75 -12.37 -12.93
C LEU A 30 -4.47 -11.20 -12.24
N ASP A 31 -5.77 -11.06 -12.46
CA ASP A 31 -6.67 -10.13 -11.75
C ASP A 31 -6.61 -10.34 -10.22
N ILE A 32 -6.51 -11.59 -9.75
CA ILE A 32 -6.40 -11.91 -8.32
C ILE A 32 -5.08 -11.38 -7.75
N VAL A 33 -3.98 -11.47 -8.51
CA VAL A 33 -2.68 -10.97 -8.09
C VAL A 33 -2.69 -9.43 -8.03
N ALA A 34 -3.36 -8.78 -8.99
CA ALA A 34 -3.55 -7.34 -8.97
C ALA A 34 -4.37 -6.90 -7.75
N ALA A 35 -5.47 -7.60 -7.45
CA ALA A 35 -6.29 -7.33 -6.27
C ALA A 35 -5.51 -7.52 -4.95
N LEU A 36 -4.68 -8.58 -4.86
CA LEU A 36 -3.79 -8.79 -3.70
C LEU A 36 -2.75 -7.67 -3.57
N MET A 37 -2.17 -7.21 -4.68
CA MET A 37 -1.24 -6.07 -4.64
C MET A 37 -1.91 -4.76 -4.18
N VAL A 38 -3.15 -4.51 -4.60
CA VAL A 38 -3.93 -3.36 -4.10
C VAL A 38 -4.16 -3.48 -2.60
N LEU A 39 -4.56 -4.66 -2.11
CA LEU A 39 -4.79 -4.89 -0.68
C LEU A 39 -3.51 -4.64 0.13
N VAL A 40 -2.37 -5.19 -0.31
CA VAL A 40 -1.07 -4.95 0.32
C VAL A 40 -0.70 -3.47 0.28
N GLY A 41 -0.90 -2.79 -0.85
CA GLY A 41 -0.65 -1.36 -0.99
C GLY A 41 -1.46 -0.51 0.00
N ILE A 42 -2.75 -0.82 0.18
CA ILE A 42 -3.62 -0.17 1.16
C ILE A 42 -3.13 -0.44 2.59
N SER A 43 -2.81 -1.69 2.94
CA SER A 43 -2.29 -2.02 4.28
C SER A 43 -1.00 -1.28 4.59
N VAL A 44 -0.08 -1.20 3.62
CA VAL A 44 1.20 -0.47 3.77
C VAL A 44 0.97 1.05 3.87
N ALA A 45 0.05 1.62 3.08
CA ALA A 45 -0.30 3.03 3.15
C ALA A 45 -0.91 3.39 4.51
N LEU A 46 -1.82 2.55 5.02
CA LEU A 46 -2.44 2.72 6.34
C LEU A 46 -1.40 2.61 7.46
N LEU A 47 -0.54 1.60 7.43
CA LEU A 47 0.53 1.44 8.42
C LEU A 47 1.53 2.59 8.38
N GLY A 48 1.93 3.03 7.18
CA GLY A 48 2.80 4.18 6.99
C GLY A 48 2.17 5.46 7.53
N THR A 49 0.88 5.67 7.28
CA THR A 49 0.12 6.83 7.81
C THR A 49 0.03 6.77 9.34
N LEU A 50 -0.30 5.60 9.90
CA LEU A 50 -0.39 5.39 11.34
C LEU A 50 0.96 5.64 12.03
N LEU A 51 2.05 5.10 11.49
CA LEU A 51 3.40 5.30 12.02
C LEU A 51 3.92 6.73 11.80
N PHE A 52 3.48 7.41 10.74
CA PHE A 52 3.80 8.81 10.54
C PHE A 52 3.12 9.71 11.58
N MET A 53 1.84 9.47 11.86
CA MET A 53 1.07 10.23 12.86
C MET A 53 1.45 9.85 14.30
N ALA A 54 1.72 8.57 14.54
CA ALA A 54 2.01 7.99 15.86
C ALA A 54 3.24 7.06 15.78
N PRO A 55 4.46 7.62 15.72
CA PRO A 55 5.69 6.85 15.49
C PRO A 55 6.07 5.86 16.60
N ASN A 56 5.43 5.93 17.77
CA ASN A 56 5.61 5.00 18.88
C ASN A 56 4.40 4.09 19.14
N PHE A 57 3.44 4.02 18.21
CA PHE A 57 2.21 3.23 18.40
C PHE A 57 2.46 1.74 18.75
N PHE A 58 3.51 1.14 18.18
CA PHE A 58 3.89 -0.26 18.44
C PHE A 58 4.98 -0.44 19.50
N LYS A 59 5.54 0.65 20.03
CA LYS A 59 6.49 0.61 21.14
C LYS A 59 5.72 0.87 22.43
N SER A 60 5.17 -0.22 22.98
CA SER A 60 4.59 -0.25 24.33
C SER A 60 5.64 -0.56 25.38
#